data_AF-A0A3L8Q304-F1
#
_entry.id   AF-A0A3L8Q304-F1
#
_cell.length_a   1.000
_cell.length_b   1.000
_cell.length_c   1.000
_cell.angle_alpha   90.00
_cell.angle_beta   90.00
_cell.angle_gamma   90.00
#
_symmetry.space_group_name_H-M   'P 1'
#
loop_
_entity.id
_entity.type
_entity.pdbx_description
1 polymer ?
#
loop_
_entity_poly.entity_id
_entity_poly.type
_entity_poly.pdbx_seq_one_letter_code
_entity_poly.pdbx_strand_id
1 'polypeptide(L)'
;MSHQKQLIFRSKVDVWLMLVLLATVVACTFGALQLAISQYSYTSVAIGLCIFLFGAVFPLWLFARTHYRIDENHHKLLIHSGPFHWHIPLDSISSIEATRNPIAGPALSLDRVIIEYGDNQFVVVSPREKGKFIKMIEQYLKPQESA
;
A
#
# COMPACT_ATOMS: atom_id res chain seq x y z
N MET A 1 26.38 23.43 -4.03
CA MET A 1 25.87 22.04 -4.04
C MET A 1 24.46 22.06 -3.46
N SER A 2 23.43 22.17 -4.29
CA SER A 2 22.05 22.32 -3.82
C SER A 2 21.63 21.09 -3.02
N HIS A 3 21.24 21.31 -1.76
CA HIS A 3 20.44 20.35 -1.01
C HIS A 3 19.10 20.16 -1.73
N GLN A 4 19.05 19.25 -2.71
CA GLN A 4 17.81 18.82 -3.35
C GLN A 4 17.13 17.84 -2.40
N LYS A 5 16.04 18.31 -1.81
CA LYS A 5 15.35 17.68 -0.69
C LYS A 5 14.51 16.52 -1.21
N GLN A 6 14.94 15.29 -0.93
CA GLN A 6 14.12 14.10 -1.14
C GLN A 6 12.79 14.23 -0.38
N LEU A 7 11.65 14.14 -1.09
CA LEU A 7 10.32 14.23 -0.50
C LEU A 7 9.77 12.82 -0.32
N ILE A 8 10.00 12.28 0.88
CA ILE A 8 9.52 10.95 1.28
C ILE A 8 8.14 11.09 1.91
N PHE A 9 7.12 10.53 1.26
CA PHE A 9 5.76 10.47 1.81
C PHE A 9 5.51 9.08 2.40
N ARG A 10 5.17 9.00 3.69
CA ARG A 10 4.77 7.75 4.33
C ARG A 10 3.32 7.42 3.98
N SER A 11 3.00 6.13 3.87
CA SER A 11 1.60 5.71 3.79
C SER A 11 0.89 6.02 5.10
N LYS A 12 -0.35 6.53 5.00
CA LYS A 12 -1.29 6.53 6.11
C LYS A 12 -1.65 5.06 6.39
N VAL A 13 -1.60 4.69 7.65
CA VAL A 13 -2.10 3.40 8.15
C VAL A 13 -3.32 3.72 8.99
N ASP A 14 -4.50 3.31 8.53
CA ASP A 14 -5.71 3.51 9.31
C ASP A 14 -5.77 2.52 10.47
N VAL A 15 -6.17 3.02 11.65
CA VAL A 15 -6.29 2.23 12.87
C VAL A 15 -7.26 1.06 12.69
N TRP A 16 -8.33 1.26 11.92
CA TRP A 16 -9.29 0.20 11.59
C TRP A 16 -8.63 -0.98 10.84
N LEU A 17 -7.72 -0.70 9.90
CA LEU A 17 -6.99 -1.74 9.16
C LEU A 17 -6.02 -2.49 10.07
N MET A 18 -5.38 -1.80 11.03
CA MET A 18 -4.60 -2.47 12.07
C MET A 18 -5.47 -3.36 12.95
N LEU A 19 -6.69 -2.93 13.30
CA LEU A 19 -7.63 -3.74 14.08
C LEU A 19 -8.11 -4.98 13.32
N VAL A 20 -8.44 -4.84 12.04
CA VAL A 20 -8.80 -5.99 11.17
C VAL A 20 -7.65 -6.96 11.08
N LEU A 21 -6.44 -6.46 10.82
CA LEU A 21 -5.25 -7.30 10.72
C LEU A 21 -4.97 -8.03 12.04
N LEU A 22 -5.08 -7.33 13.17
CA LEU A 22 -4.94 -7.94 14.49
C LEU A 22 -6.01 -9.01 14.73
N ALA A 23 -7.26 -8.74 14.36
CA ALA A 23 -8.35 -9.70 14.47
C ALA A 23 -8.12 -10.94 13.59
N THR A 24 -7.61 -10.78 12.37
CA THR A 24 -7.24 -11.90 11.48
C THR A 24 -6.11 -12.73 12.09
N VAL A 25 -5.05 -12.08 12.59
CA VAL A 25 -3.93 -12.77 13.27
C VAL A 25 -4.45 -13.57 14.48
N VAL A 26 -5.29 -12.97 15.32
CA VAL A 26 -5.87 -13.64 16.50
C VAL A 26 -6.75 -14.82 16.09
N ALA A 27 -7.65 -14.64 15.11
CA ALA A 27 -8.54 -15.69 14.65
C ALA A 27 -7.77 -16.87 14.02
N CYS A 28 -6.78 -16.61 13.18
CA CYS A 28 -5.94 -17.66 12.57
C CYS A 28 -5.11 -18.40 13.61
N THR A 29 -4.55 -17.68 14.59
CA THR A 29 -3.77 -18.29 15.68
C THR A 29 -4.65 -19.16 16.58
N PHE A 30 -5.84 -18.67 16.94
CA PHE A 30 -6.81 -19.41 17.73
C PHE A 30 -7.30 -20.66 17.00
N GLY A 31 -7.65 -20.54 15.71
CA GLY A 31 -8.05 -21.67 14.88
C GLY A 31 -6.97 -22.74 14.74
N ALA A 32 -5.71 -22.33 14.52
CA ALA A 32 -4.58 -23.24 14.45
C ALA A 32 -4.36 -24.00 15.78
N LEU A 33 -4.45 -23.29 16.91
CA LEU A 33 -4.31 -23.89 18.25
C LEU A 33 -5.45 -24.88 18.53
N GLN A 34 -6.69 -24.51 18.20
CA GLN A 34 -7.84 -25.38 18.39
C GLN A 34 -7.74 -26.66 17.55
N LEU A 35 -7.26 -26.56 16.31
CA LEU A 35 -7.05 -27.70 15.42
C LEU A 35 -5.96 -28.65 15.95
N ALA A 36 -4.89 -28.08 16.53
CA ALA A 36 -3.79 -28.85 17.11
C ALA A 36 -4.23 -29.63 18.35
N ILE A 37 -5.03 -29.00 19.24
CA ILE A 37 -5.48 -29.61 20.50
C ILE A 37 -6.65 -30.60 20.28
N SER A 38 -7.48 -30.41 19.26
CA SER A 38 -8.72 -31.22 19.12
C SER A 38 -8.51 -32.57 18.43
N GLN A 39 -7.57 -32.65 17.48
CA GLN A 39 -7.40 -33.84 16.62
C GLN A 39 -6.11 -34.63 16.92
N TYR A 40 -5.14 -34.05 17.65
CA TYR A 40 -3.83 -34.63 17.99
C TYR A 40 -3.16 -35.44 16.86
N SER A 41 -3.24 -34.93 15.63
CA SER A 41 -2.71 -35.61 14.44
C SER A 41 -1.62 -34.75 13.79
N TYR A 42 -0.59 -35.39 13.23
CA TYR A 42 0.46 -34.70 12.48
C TYR A 42 -0.12 -33.86 11.33
N THR A 43 -1.20 -34.34 10.70
CA THR A 43 -1.89 -33.62 9.63
C THR A 43 -2.59 -32.35 10.15
N SER A 44 -3.22 -32.40 11.33
CA SER A 44 -3.91 -31.22 11.88
C SER A 44 -2.91 -30.15 12.35
N VAL A 45 -1.77 -30.57 12.90
CA VAL A 45 -0.67 -29.65 13.24
C VAL A 45 -0.09 -29.00 11.99
N ALA A 46 0.14 -29.76 10.90
CA ALA A 46 0.64 -29.22 9.64
C ALA A 46 -0.33 -28.19 9.02
N ILE A 47 -1.64 -28.49 9.02
CA ILE A 47 -2.67 -27.57 8.53
C ILE A 47 -2.74 -26.31 9.40
N GLY A 48 -2.68 -26.44 10.73
CA GLY A 48 -2.65 -25.30 11.65
C GLY A 48 -1.44 -24.38 11.43
N LEU A 49 -0.25 -24.96 11.19
CA LEU A 49 0.95 -24.23 10.82
C LEU A 49 0.80 -23.45 9.52
N CYS A 50 0.21 -24.06 8.48
CA CYS A 50 -0.09 -23.36 7.23
C CYS A 50 -1.05 -22.19 7.45
N ILE A 51 -2.13 -22.38 8.22
CA ILE A 51 -3.09 -21.32 8.54
C ILE A 51 -2.42 -20.17 9.30
N PHE A 52 -1.52 -20.46 10.24
CA PHE A 52 -0.78 -19.43 10.96
C PHE A 52 0.17 -18.66 10.04
N LEU A 53 0.97 -19.36 9.22
CA LEU A 53 1.92 -18.72 8.31
C LEU A 53 1.22 -17.83 7.27
N PHE A 54 0.18 -18.35 6.60
CA PHE A 54 -0.53 -17.60 5.56
C PHE A 54 -1.54 -16.59 6.14
N GLY A 55 -2.10 -16.84 7.31
CA GLY A 55 -3.13 -16.00 7.94
C GLY A 55 -2.58 -14.89 8.83
N ALA A 56 -1.41 -15.08 9.44
CA ALA A 56 -0.80 -14.09 10.32
C ALA A 56 0.46 -13.46 9.71
N VAL A 57 1.43 -14.28 9.31
CA VAL A 57 2.75 -13.79 8.87
C VAL A 57 2.67 -13.09 7.52
N PHE A 58 1.96 -13.67 6.55
CA PHE A 58 1.86 -13.11 5.21
C PHE A 58 1.19 -11.72 5.17
N PRO A 59 0.03 -11.48 5.85
CA PRO A 59 -0.54 -10.14 5.94
C PRO A 59 0.40 -9.16 6.64
N LEU A 60 0.96 -9.52 7.81
CA LEU A 60 1.89 -8.65 8.53
C LEU A 60 3.06 -8.21 7.65
N TRP A 61 3.64 -9.12 6.86
CA TRP A 61 4.71 -8.80 5.92
C TRP A 61 4.26 -7.91 4.76
N LEU A 62 3.08 -8.16 4.20
CA LEU A 62 2.49 -7.34 3.13
C LEU A 62 2.29 -5.88 3.58
N PHE A 63 1.89 -5.67 4.83
CA PHE A 63 1.54 -4.36 5.36
C PHE A 63 2.70 -3.59 6.01
N ALA A 64 3.80 -4.26 6.40
CA ALA A 64 4.90 -3.62 7.11
C ALA A 64 5.78 -2.68 6.25
N ARG A 65 5.65 -2.65 4.92
CA ARG A 65 6.56 -1.91 4.03
C ARG A 65 5.87 -1.11 2.91
N THR A 66 4.95 -0.22 3.26
CA THR A 66 4.36 0.71 2.26
C THR A 66 4.90 2.13 2.42
N HIS A 67 5.67 2.60 1.44
CA HIS A 67 6.23 3.94 1.41
C HIS A 67 6.29 4.50 -0.01
N TYR A 68 6.19 5.83 -0.12
CA TYR A 68 6.19 6.54 -1.40
C TYR A 68 7.41 7.46 -1.45
N ARG A 69 8.17 7.38 -2.55
CA ARG A 69 9.34 8.22 -2.79
C ARG A 69 9.19 8.90 -4.14
N ILE A 70 9.58 10.16 -4.21
CA ILE A 70 9.75 10.86 -5.49
C ILE A 70 11.25 10.92 -5.74
N ASP A 71 11.65 10.48 -6.93
CA ASP A 71 13.06 10.35 -7.32
C ASP A 71 13.77 11.72 -7.33
N GLU A 72 15.09 11.72 -7.18
CA GLU A 72 15.94 12.92 -7.00
C GLU A 72 15.84 13.89 -8.18
N ASN A 73 15.61 13.35 -9.38
CA ASN A 73 15.41 14.13 -10.58
C ASN A 73 13.96 14.62 -10.76
N HIS A 74 13.04 14.29 -9.84
CA HIS A 74 11.63 14.66 -9.90
C HIS A 74 10.93 14.29 -11.21
N HIS A 75 11.34 13.19 -11.84
CA HIS A 75 10.70 12.66 -13.07
C HIS A 75 9.90 11.38 -12.82
N LYS A 76 10.05 10.75 -11.64
CA LYS A 76 9.45 9.44 -11.35
C LYS A 76 8.90 9.40 -9.93
N LEU A 77 7.70 8.85 -9.81
CA LEU A 77 7.06 8.45 -8.58
C LEU A 77 7.34 6.96 -8.32
N LEU A 78 8.00 6.67 -7.20
CA LEU A 78 8.32 5.34 -6.71
C LEU A 78 7.34 4.94 -5.62
N ILE A 79 6.57 3.89 -5.87
CA ILE A 79 5.57 3.37 -4.94
C ILE A 79 6.04 1.99 -4.50
N HIS A 80 6.30 1.85 -3.20
CA HIS A 80 6.57 0.56 -2.59
C HIS A 80 5.37 0.17 -1.72
N SER A 81 4.84 -1.03 -1.91
CA SER A 81 3.84 -1.64 -1.02
C SER A 81 4.16 -3.13 -0.83
N GLY A 82 4.84 -3.45 0.27
CA GLY A 82 5.27 -4.82 0.54
C GLY A 82 6.23 -5.34 -0.54
N PRO A 83 5.97 -6.49 -1.20
CA PRO A 83 6.77 -7.00 -2.31
C PRO A 83 6.51 -6.28 -3.64
N PHE A 84 5.48 -5.43 -3.71
CA PHE A 84 5.10 -4.74 -4.94
C PHE A 84 5.79 -3.39 -5.06
N HIS A 85 6.26 -3.12 -6.27
CA HIS A 85 7.08 -1.98 -6.63
C HIS A 85 6.54 -1.38 -7.92
N TRP A 86 6.11 -0.12 -7.89
CA TRP A 86 5.70 0.61 -9.09
C TRP A 86 6.62 1.80 -9.32
N HIS A 87 7.01 1.99 -10.57
CA HIS A 87 7.80 3.12 -11.06
C HIS A 87 6.94 3.85 -12.08
N ILE A 88 6.46 5.04 -11.73
CA ILE A 88 5.55 5.81 -12.58
C ILE A 88 6.26 7.08 -13.01
N PRO A 89 6.57 7.26 -14.30
CA PRO A 89 7.03 8.54 -14.83
C PRO A 89 5.97 9.62 -14.55
N LEU A 90 6.37 10.75 -13.98
CA LEU A 90 5.44 11.83 -13.68
C LEU A 90 4.80 12.40 -14.95
N ASP A 91 5.54 12.42 -16.06
CA ASP A 91 5.06 12.84 -17.39
C ASP A 91 4.01 11.90 -17.98
N SER A 92 3.92 10.66 -17.48
CA SER A 92 2.91 9.70 -17.92
C SER A 92 1.61 9.82 -17.15
N ILE A 93 1.56 10.62 -16.08
CA ILE A 93 0.37 10.79 -15.25
C ILE A 93 -0.64 11.62 -16.04
N SER A 94 -1.82 11.07 -16.25
CA SER A 94 -2.94 11.74 -16.91
C SER A 94 -3.83 12.47 -15.91
N SER A 95 -4.07 11.87 -14.75
CA SER A 95 -4.98 12.42 -13.74
C SER A 95 -4.60 11.99 -12.32
N ILE A 96 -5.03 12.80 -11.34
CA ILE A 96 -4.91 12.48 -9.93
C ILE A 96 -6.18 12.87 -9.18
N GLU A 97 -6.85 11.89 -8.56
CA GLU A 97 -8.15 12.11 -7.93
C GLU A 97 -8.27 11.48 -6.55
N ALA A 98 -8.97 12.18 -5.65
CA ALA A 98 -9.31 11.65 -4.34
C ALA A 98 -10.44 10.61 -4.45
N THR A 99 -10.18 9.36 -4.06
CA THR A 99 -11.22 8.32 -4.01
C THR A 99 -11.49 7.84 -2.58
N ARG A 100 -12.71 7.37 -2.35
CA ARG A 100 -13.11 6.59 -1.17
C ARG A 100 -13.49 5.15 -1.52
N ASN A 101 -13.30 4.73 -2.78
CA ASN A 101 -13.69 3.40 -3.23
C ASN A 101 -12.77 2.32 -2.60
N PRO A 102 -13.31 1.39 -1.78
CA PRO A 102 -12.52 0.38 -1.09
C PRO A 102 -11.92 -0.69 -2.02
N ILE A 103 -12.45 -0.85 -3.24
CA ILE A 103 -12.09 -1.93 -4.18
C ILE A 103 -10.82 -1.60 -4.99
N ALA A 104 -10.45 -0.33 -5.09
CA ALA A 104 -9.33 0.10 -5.92
C ALA A 104 -8.00 -0.02 -5.13
N GLY A 105 -7.25 -1.09 -5.38
CA GLY A 105 -5.82 -1.26 -5.04
C GLY A 105 -5.46 -1.60 -3.58
N PRO A 106 -4.22 -2.10 -3.35
CA PRO A 106 -3.71 -2.46 -2.02
C PRO A 106 -3.22 -1.23 -1.24
N ALA A 107 -4.15 -0.49 -0.63
CA ALA A 107 -3.85 0.68 0.19
C ALA A 107 -4.28 0.52 1.65
N LEU A 108 -3.39 0.93 2.56
CA LEU A 108 -3.47 0.81 4.03
C LEU A 108 -4.39 1.84 4.71
N SER A 109 -5.14 2.60 3.91
CA SER A 109 -6.13 3.56 4.39
C SER A 109 -7.29 3.70 3.40
N LEU A 110 -8.46 4.13 3.88
CA LEU A 110 -9.62 4.49 3.08
C LEU A 110 -9.51 5.91 2.48
N ASP A 111 -8.58 6.73 2.97
CA ASP A 111 -8.25 8.03 2.38
C ASP A 111 -7.28 7.86 1.21
N ARG A 112 -7.83 7.41 0.08
CA ARG A 112 -7.06 7.03 -1.10
C ARG A 112 -7.02 8.15 -2.14
N VAL A 113 -6.03 8.04 -3.01
CA VAL A 113 -5.83 8.86 -4.21
C VAL A 113 -5.55 7.89 -5.35
N ILE A 114 -6.29 8.02 -6.44
CA ILE A 114 -6.06 7.29 -7.69
C ILE A 114 -5.14 8.17 -8.54
N ILE A 115 -4.11 7.55 -9.10
CA ILE A 115 -3.23 8.16 -10.09
C ILE A 115 -3.41 7.33 -11.36
N GLU A 116 -3.91 7.94 -12.41
CA GLU A 116 -3.99 7.34 -13.74
C GLU A 116 -2.73 7.72 -14.52
N TYR A 117 -2.17 6.75 -15.24
CA TYR A 117 -0.93 6.95 -15.98
C TYR A 117 -0.80 6.02 -17.18
N GLY A 118 -0.04 6.45 -18.19
CA GLY A 118 0.20 5.70 -19.42
C GLY A 118 -1.09 5.29 -20.14
N ASP A 119 -1.05 4.15 -20.83
CA ASP A 119 -2.21 3.60 -21.53
C ASP A 119 -3.17 2.88 -20.57
N ASN A 120 -4.08 3.67 -19.98
CA ASN A 120 -5.21 3.18 -19.19
C ASN A 120 -4.83 2.41 -17.92
N GLN A 121 -3.64 2.68 -17.37
CA GLN A 121 -3.17 2.11 -16.11
C GLN A 121 -3.54 3.04 -14.95
N PHE A 122 -3.78 2.46 -13.77
CA PHE A 122 -4.00 3.24 -12.56
C PHE A 122 -3.32 2.58 -11.36
N VAL A 123 -2.94 3.41 -10.40
CA VAL A 123 -2.47 2.97 -9.08
C VAL A 123 -3.23 3.71 -8.01
N VAL A 124 -3.44 3.04 -6.88
CA VAL A 124 -4.11 3.65 -5.73
C VAL A 124 -3.14 3.76 -4.57
N VAL A 125 -2.96 4.98 -4.08
CA VAL A 125 -2.05 5.31 -2.99
C VAL A 125 -2.80 5.99 -1.86
N SER A 126 -2.30 5.84 -0.63
CA SER A 126 -2.87 6.48 0.56
C SER A 126 -1.81 7.28 1.32
N PRO A 127 -1.30 8.38 0.74
CA PRO A 127 -0.27 9.20 1.37
C PRO A 127 -0.79 9.85 2.66
N ARG A 128 0.03 9.83 3.72
CA ARG A 128 -0.29 10.46 5.02
C ARG A 128 -0.61 11.95 4.88
N GLU A 129 0.06 12.64 3.96
CA GLU A 129 -0.13 14.05 3.66
C GLU A 129 -0.83 14.25 2.31
N LYS A 130 -2.03 13.66 2.15
CA LYS A 130 -2.84 13.69 0.93
C LYS A 130 -2.88 15.04 0.22
N GLY A 131 -3.17 16.12 0.94
CA GLY A 131 -3.26 17.46 0.35
C GLY A 131 -1.94 17.97 -0.23
N LYS A 132 -0.79 17.66 0.41
CA LYS A 132 0.53 18.04 -0.12
C LYS A 132 0.92 17.17 -1.31
N PHE A 133 0.59 15.89 -1.25
CA PHE A 133 0.87 14.93 -2.31
C PHE A 133 0.11 15.28 -3.60
N ILE A 134 -1.20 15.56 -3.51
CA ILE A 134 -2.01 15.96 -4.67
C ILE A 134 -1.50 17.27 -5.26
N LYS A 135 -1.32 18.31 -4.43
CA LYS A 135 -0.81 19.62 -4.90
C LYS A 135 0.53 19.51 -5.62
N MET A 136 1.41 18.64 -5.13
CA MET A 136 2.70 18.43 -5.76
C MET A 136 2.55 17.80 -7.15
N ILE A 137 1.75 16.76 -7.30
CA ILE A 137 1.53 16.12 -8.62
C ILE A 137 0.79 17.07 -9.57
N GLU A 138 -0.21 17.82 -9.10
CA GLU A 138 -0.90 18.85 -9.89
C GLU A 138 0.06 19.94 -10.42
N GLN A 139 1.09 20.30 -9.65
CA GLN A 139 2.12 21.24 -10.11
C GLN A 139 2.97 20.70 -11.27
N TYR A 140 3.04 19.38 -11.46
CA TYR A 140 3.70 18.75 -12.62
C TYR A 140 2.75 18.53 -13.80
N LEU A 141 1.43 18.51 -13.57
CA LEU A 141 0.42 18.44 -14.62
C LEU A 141 0.21 19.78 -15.34
N LYS A 142 0.10 20.88 -14.58
CA LYS A 142 -0.11 22.25 -15.14
C LYS A 142 0.95 22.76 -16.14
N PRO A 143 2.25 22.41 -16.03
CA PRO A 143 3.26 22.82 -16.99
C PRO A 143 3.05 22.28 -18.42
N GLN A 144 2.29 21.20 -18.61
CA GLN A 144 2.11 20.57 -19.92
C GLN A 144 0.89 21.09 -20.71
N GLU A 145 -0.02 21.83 -20.09
CA GLU A 145 -1.24 22.34 -20.74
C GLU A 145 -1.03 23.69 -21.46
N SER A 146 0.19 24.23 -21.44
CA SER A 146 0.52 25.58 -21.94
C SER A 146 1.43 25.59 -23.19
N ALA A 147 1.48 24.49 -23.95
CA ALA A 147 2.30 24.38 -25.18
C ALA A 147 1.44 24.26 -26.44
#